data_AF-A0A3C1LD06-F1
#
_entry.id   AF-A0A3C1LD06-F1
#
_cell.length_a   1.000
_cell.length_b   1.000
_cell.length_c   1.000
_cell.angle_alpha   90.00
_cell.angle_beta   90.00
_cell.angle_gamma   90.00
#
_symmetry.space_group_name_H-M   'P 1'
#
loop_
_entity.id
_entity.type
_entity.pdbx_description
1 polymer ?
#
loop_
_entity_poly.entity_id
_entity_poly.type
_entity_poly.pdbx_seq_one_letter_code
_entity_poly.pdbx_strand_id
1 'polypeptide(L)'
;MHDKQEHLPFLTGLRFIAAFMVFVHHFPLPEERVGTFLYAFQSELYIGVTVFFVLSGFLITYRYYEKPIVWQTYLANRFARIYPMYLLFTLGAFFIGTKFSHIIDVYKITEGNFITSLFLNLTLTKAFFSDYIFTGMAQGWTLTLEECFYVSAPILFIYLRKKRWWQLVAILYAIGITCVLIGKQITC
;
A
#
# COMPACT_ATOMS: atom_id res chain seq x y z
N MET A 1 -9.55 24.99 -25.17
CA MET A 1 -8.94 25.43 -23.89
C MET A 1 -8.43 24.19 -23.18
N HIS A 2 -7.11 23.96 -23.20
CA HIS A 2 -6.47 22.82 -22.54
C HIS A 2 -6.64 22.99 -21.02
N ASP A 3 -7.52 22.17 -20.42
CA ASP A 3 -7.65 22.03 -18.97
C ASP A 3 -6.29 21.53 -18.43
N LYS A 4 -5.41 22.48 -18.06
CA LYS A 4 -4.15 22.19 -17.39
C LYS A 4 -4.54 21.37 -16.17
N GLN A 5 -4.07 20.12 -16.09
CA GLN A 5 -4.18 19.37 -14.85
C GLN A 5 -3.70 20.27 -13.73
N GLU A 6 -4.61 20.73 -12.86
CA GLU A 6 -4.25 21.50 -11.68
C GLU A 6 -3.33 20.61 -10.84
N HIS A 7 -2.04 20.85 -11.02
CA HIS A 7 -1.03 20.26 -10.19
C HIS A 7 -1.17 21.01 -8.87
N LEU A 8 -1.54 20.31 -7.81
CA LEU A 8 -1.64 20.88 -6.48
C LEU A 8 -0.27 20.68 -5.81
N PRO A 9 0.70 21.62 -5.95
CA PRO A 9 2.07 21.43 -5.48
C PRO A 9 2.12 21.18 -3.97
N PHE A 10 1.20 21.77 -3.20
CA PHE A 10 1.08 21.53 -1.77
C PHE A 10 0.85 20.05 -1.43
N LEU A 11 0.03 19.33 -2.21
CA LEU A 11 -0.20 17.90 -2.01
C LEU A 11 1.06 17.07 -2.29
N THR A 12 1.85 17.48 -3.28
CA THR A 12 3.14 16.84 -3.58
C THR A 12 4.12 17.02 -2.41
N GLY A 13 4.19 18.21 -1.82
CA GLY A 13 5.00 18.47 -0.62
C GLY A 13 4.55 17.64 0.59
N LEU A 14 3.25 17.54 0.83
CA LEU A 14 2.72 16.75 1.94
C LEU A 14 2.96 15.25 1.77
N ARG A 15 2.88 14.74 0.54
CA ARG A 15 3.25 13.35 0.21
C ARG A 15 4.73 13.08 0.44
N PHE A 16 5.60 14.05 0.11
CA PHE A 16 7.02 13.93 0.38
C PHE A 16 7.28 13.83 1.89
N ILE A 17 6.64 14.67 2.70
CA ILE A 17 6.75 14.61 4.17
C ILE A 17 6.26 13.25 4.69
N ALA A 18 5.11 12.77 4.22
CA ALA A 18 4.58 11.47 4.59
C ALA A 18 5.53 10.32 4.22
N ALA A 19 6.09 10.33 3.00
CA ALA A 19 7.08 9.35 2.57
C ALA A 19 8.36 9.41 3.40
N PHE A 20 8.80 10.61 3.79
CA PHE A 20 9.97 10.80 4.63
C PHE A 20 9.74 10.26 6.06
N MET A 21 8.57 10.46 6.65
CA MET A 21 8.21 9.87 7.94
C MET A 21 8.30 8.34 7.90
N VAL A 22 7.74 7.72 6.85
CA VAL A 22 7.81 6.27 6.64
C VAL A 22 9.25 5.81 6.44
N PHE A 23 10.07 6.56 5.70
CA PHE A 23 11.48 6.25 5.53
C PHE A 23 12.21 6.22 6.89
N VAL A 24 12.04 7.26 7.71
CA VAL A 24 12.68 7.34 9.03
C VAL A 24 12.20 6.21 9.95
N HIS A 25 10.92 5.84 9.90
CA HIS A 25 10.39 4.72 10.68
C HIS A 25 11.08 3.38 10.36
N HIS A 26 11.47 3.15 9.10
CA HIS A 26 12.12 1.91 8.68
C HIS A 26 13.61 1.81 9.04
N PHE A 27 14.23 2.92 9.45
CA PHE A 27 15.62 2.95 9.92
C PHE A 27 15.66 3.41 11.38
N PRO A 28 15.12 2.60 12.32
CA PRO A 28 15.09 2.95 13.73
C PRO A 28 16.50 3.13 14.28
N LEU A 29 16.72 4.23 15.01
CA LEU A 29 17.96 4.44 15.75
C LEU A 29 17.89 3.59 17.04
N PRO A 30 18.99 2.93 17.46
CA PRO A 30 18.99 2.15 18.69
C PRO A 30 18.60 3.01 19.89
N GLU A 31 17.68 2.52 20.72
CA GLU A 31 17.17 3.26 21.88
C GLU A 31 18.31 3.76 22.79
N GLU A 32 19.33 2.93 23.00
CA GLU A 32 20.53 3.24 23.78
C GLU A 32 21.27 4.51 23.31
N ARG A 33 21.14 4.89 22.03
CA ARG A 33 21.84 6.04 21.44
C ARG A 33 21.02 7.33 21.44
N VAL A 34 19.68 7.22 21.41
CA VAL A 34 18.78 8.37 21.23
C VAL A 34 17.87 8.62 22.43
N GLY A 35 17.82 7.69 23.38
CA GLY A 35 16.93 7.72 24.53
C GLY A 35 15.49 7.33 24.16
N THR A 36 14.74 6.91 25.18
CA THR A 36 13.39 6.35 25.06
C THR A 36 12.40 7.29 24.36
N PHE A 37 12.53 8.61 24.58
CA PHE A 37 11.61 9.59 23.96
C PHE A 37 11.76 9.65 22.43
N LEU A 38 12.99 9.77 21.92
CA LEU A 38 13.21 9.85 20.47
C LEU A 38 12.93 8.52 19.77
N TYR A 39 13.22 7.40 20.45
CA TYR A 39 12.86 6.08 19.97
C TYR A 39 11.34 5.93 19.83
N ALA A 40 10.57 6.30 20.86
CA ALA A 40 9.12 6.29 20.83
C ALA A 40 8.55 7.26 19.78
N PHE A 41 9.15 8.43 19.61
CA PHE A 41 8.73 9.36 18.55
C PHE A 41 8.93 8.76 17.15
N GLN A 42 10.05 8.08 16.93
CA GLN A 42 10.34 7.42 15.65
C GLN A 42 9.40 6.24 15.36
N SER A 43 8.97 5.49 16.38
CA SER A 43 7.99 4.42 16.19
C SER A 43 6.64 4.94 15.72
N GLU A 44 6.23 6.13 16.18
CA GLU A 44 4.96 6.76 15.76
C GLU A 44 4.98 7.29 14.31
N LEU A 45 6.15 7.44 13.68
CA LEU A 45 6.27 7.92 12.30
C LEU A 45 5.64 6.98 11.26
N TYR A 46 5.22 5.78 11.66
CA TYR A 46 4.36 4.90 10.87
C TYR A 46 3.06 5.60 10.39
N ILE A 47 2.58 6.61 11.12
CA ILE A 47 1.42 7.43 10.72
C ILE A 47 1.55 8.04 9.31
N GLY A 48 2.77 8.21 8.81
CA GLY A 48 3.03 8.63 7.44
C GLY A 48 2.35 7.74 6.39
N VAL A 49 2.22 6.44 6.65
CA VAL A 49 1.50 5.50 5.77
C VAL A 49 0.03 5.90 5.67
N THR A 50 -0.62 6.16 6.80
CA THR A 50 -2.03 6.59 6.85
C THR A 50 -2.24 7.91 6.12
N VAL A 51 -1.36 8.89 6.35
CA VAL A 51 -1.41 10.19 5.65
C VAL A 51 -1.28 9.99 4.14
N PHE A 52 -0.37 9.13 3.67
CA PHE A 52 -0.18 8.84 2.26
C PHE A 52 -1.44 8.26 1.61
N PHE A 53 -2.12 7.32 2.27
CA PHE A 53 -3.36 6.73 1.77
C PHE A 53 -4.51 7.75 1.73
N VAL A 54 -4.68 8.58 2.77
CA VAL A 54 -5.70 9.63 2.80
C VAL A 54 -5.51 10.63 1.65
N LEU A 55 -4.28 11.07 1.41
CA LEU A 55 -3.95 12.01 0.32
C LEU A 55 -4.11 11.39 -1.07
N SER A 56 -3.86 10.10 -1.20
CA SER A 56 -4.12 9.36 -2.44
C SER A 56 -5.61 9.30 -2.72
N GLY A 57 -6.44 8.99 -1.72
CA GLY A 57 -7.90 8.99 -1.85
C GLY A 57 -8.51 10.35 -2.16
N PHE A 58 -8.03 11.40 -1.49
CA PHE A 58 -8.43 12.77 -1.79
C PHE A 58 -8.13 13.15 -3.24
N LEU A 59 -6.91 12.89 -3.74
CA LEU A 59 -6.54 13.24 -5.11
C LEU A 59 -7.36 12.49 -6.16
N ILE A 60 -7.63 11.19 -5.93
CA ILE A 60 -8.46 10.40 -6.85
C ILE A 60 -9.88 10.96 -6.89
N THR A 61 -10.45 11.29 -5.74
CA THR A 61 -11.77 11.91 -5.65
C THR A 61 -11.78 13.26 -6.34
N TYR A 62 -10.85 14.16 -6.01
CA TYR A 62 -10.75 15.49 -6.62
C TYR A 62 -10.66 15.42 -8.16
N ARG A 63 -9.85 14.50 -8.70
CA ARG A 63 -9.61 14.43 -10.15
C ARG A 63 -10.72 13.72 -10.94
N TYR A 64 -11.39 12.75 -10.33
CA TYR A 64 -12.28 11.84 -11.05
C TYR A 64 -13.75 11.88 -10.59
N TYR A 65 -14.08 12.65 -9.55
CA TYR A 65 -15.45 12.72 -9.03
C TYR A 65 -16.45 13.30 -10.04
N GLU A 66 -16.04 14.25 -10.89
CA GLU A 66 -16.94 14.90 -11.86
C GLU A 66 -16.79 14.38 -13.30
N LYS A 67 -15.67 13.71 -13.60
CA LYS A 67 -15.37 13.23 -14.97
C LYS A 67 -15.87 11.79 -15.17
N PRO A 68 -16.33 11.41 -16.39
CA PRO A 68 -16.59 10.02 -16.71
C PRO A 68 -15.26 9.25 -16.73
N ILE A 69 -15.13 8.23 -15.88
CA ILE A 69 -13.93 7.42 -15.79
C ILE A 69 -14.02 6.28 -16.80
N VAL A 70 -13.12 6.25 -17.77
CA VAL A 70 -12.88 5.03 -18.58
C VAL A 70 -11.98 4.12 -17.76
N TRP A 71 -12.60 3.10 -17.16
CA TRP A 71 -11.98 2.16 -16.22
C TRP A 71 -10.69 1.53 -16.73
N GLN A 72 -10.73 1.06 -17.98
CA GLN A 72 -9.60 0.40 -18.63
C GLN A 72 -8.40 1.36 -18.77
N THR A 73 -8.65 2.57 -19.26
CA THR A 73 -7.60 3.59 -19.44
C THR A 73 -7.04 4.07 -18.11
N TYR A 74 -7.90 4.23 -17.10
CA TYR A 74 -7.49 4.62 -15.75
C TYR A 74 -6.56 3.58 -15.09
N LEU A 75 -6.97 2.30 -15.10
CA LEU A 75 -6.19 1.21 -14.52
C LEU A 75 -4.91 0.96 -15.31
N ALA A 76 -4.98 0.92 -16.65
CA ALA A 76 -3.82 0.70 -17.50
C ALA A 76 -2.75 1.78 -17.32
N ASN A 77 -3.13 3.06 -17.27
CA ASN A 77 -2.18 4.17 -17.08
C ASN A 77 -1.48 4.13 -15.73
N ARG A 78 -2.15 3.62 -14.69
CA ARG A 78 -1.55 3.49 -13.35
C ARG A 78 -0.67 2.25 -13.26
N PHE A 79 -1.16 1.11 -13.75
CA PHE A 79 -0.41 -0.14 -13.78
C PHE A 79 0.89 0.02 -14.58
N ALA A 80 0.82 0.62 -15.78
CA ALA A 80 1.99 0.88 -16.61
C ALA A 80 3.03 1.82 -15.96
N ARG A 81 2.62 2.67 -15.01
CA ARG A 81 3.54 3.57 -14.30
C ARG A 81 4.25 2.88 -13.14
N ILE A 82 3.53 2.06 -12.36
CA ILE A 82 4.03 1.55 -11.08
C ILE A 82 4.63 0.15 -11.24
N TYR A 83 3.99 -0.71 -12.05
CA TYR A 83 4.34 -2.12 -12.19
C TYR A 83 5.76 -2.36 -12.75
N PRO A 84 6.26 -1.63 -13.78
CA PRO A 84 7.59 -1.91 -14.32
C PRO A 84 8.70 -1.70 -13.30
N MET A 85 8.61 -0.64 -12.51
CA MET A 85 9.57 -0.35 -11.44
C MET A 85 9.46 -1.38 -10.32
N TYR A 86 8.25 -1.71 -9.89
CA TYR A 86 8.03 -2.74 -8.86
C TYR A 86 8.58 -4.10 -9.27
N LEU A 87 8.34 -4.52 -10.52
CA LEU A 87 8.83 -5.79 -11.05
C LEU A 87 10.36 -5.84 -11.06
N LEU A 88 11.02 -4.76 -11.47
CA LEU A 88 12.47 -4.66 -11.45
C LEU A 88 13.04 -4.80 -10.04
N PHE A 89 12.48 -4.06 -9.06
CA PHE A 89 12.94 -4.16 -7.67
C PHE A 89 12.65 -5.52 -7.04
N THR A 90 11.50 -6.10 -7.34
CA THR A 90 11.12 -7.43 -6.83
C THR A 90 12.05 -8.51 -7.37
N LEU A 91 12.27 -8.55 -8.69
CA LEU A 91 13.21 -9.50 -9.28
C LEU A 91 14.64 -9.29 -8.76
N GLY A 92 15.06 -8.03 -8.61
CA GLY A 92 16.34 -7.69 -8.00
C GLY A 92 16.46 -8.22 -6.56
N ALA A 93 15.44 -8.01 -5.73
CA ALA A 93 15.41 -8.49 -4.36
C ALA A 93 15.47 -10.03 -4.28
N PHE A 94 14.74 -10.74 -5.13
CA PHE A 94 14.79 -12.21 -5.20
C PHE A 94 16.14 -12.72 -5.75
N PHE A 95 16.72 -12.05 -6.74
CA PHE A 95 18.03 -12.43 -7.29
C PHE A 95 19.16 -12.22 -6.28
N ILE A 96 19.17 -11.09 -5.58
CA ILE A 96 20.15 -10.80 -4.53
C ILE A 96 19.93 -11.73 -3.35
N GLY A 97 18.69 -11.92 -2.90
CA GLY A 97 18.36 -12.79 -1.78
C GLY A 97 18.72 -14.27 -2.00
N THR A 98 18.66 -14.76 -3.24
CA THR A 98 19.08 -16.14 -3.57
C THR A 98 20.59 -16.31 -3.72
N LYS A 99 21.30 -15.29 -4.23
CA LYS A 99 22.77 -15.32 -4.46
C LYS A 99 23.59 -14.93 -3.23
N PHE A 100 23.06 -14.04 -2.38
CA PHE A 100 23.75 -13.42 -1.25
C PHE A 100 23.02 -13.63 0.08
N SER A 101 22.23 -14.71 0.18
CA SER A 101 21.51 -15.11 1.40
C SER A 101 22.38 -15.16 2.66
N HIS A 102 23.68 -15.43 2.51
CA HIS A 102 24.64 -15.50 3.61
C HIS A 102 25.10 -14.14 4.15
N ILE A 103 24.85 -13.03 3.44
CA ILE A 103 25.38 -11.70 3.76
C ILE A 103 24.25 -10.71 4.07
N ILE A 104 23.09 -10.90 3.46
CA ILE A 104 21.99 -9.94 3.53
C ILE A 104 20.70 -10.67 3.90
N ASP A 105 20.23 -10.46 5.13
CA ASP A 105 18.91 -10.87 5.64
C ASP A 105 17.75 -10.04 5.04
N VAL A 106 17.87 -9.67 3.75
CA VAL A 106 16.78 -9.05 2.98
C VAL A 106 15.68 -10.07 2.70
N TYR A 107 15.98 -11.37 2.84
CA TYR A 107 15.11 -12.45 2.47
C TYR A 107 14.71 -13.30 3.68
N LYS A 108 13.63 -12.92 4.38
CA LYS A 108 12.89 -13.90 5.18
C LYS A 108 12.20 -14.86 4.21
N ILE A 109 12.84 -16.01 3.94
CA ILE A 109 12.12 -17.20 3.50
C ILE A 109 11.22 -17.56 4.67
N THR A 110 9.99 -17.06 4.65
CA THR A 110 8.91 -17.81 5.31
C THR A 110 9.01 -19.22 4.79
N GLU A 111 8.92 -20.22 5.67
CA GLU A 111 9.09 -21.67 5.44
C GLU A 111 8.29 -22.27 4.25
N GLY A 112 7.53 -21.46 3.50
CA GLY A 112 6.87 -21.79 2.25
C GLY A 112 7.77 -21.81 1.01
N ASN A 113 7.22 -22.43 -0.04
CA ASN A 113 7.86 -22.68 -1.33
C ASN A 113 8.27 -21.37 -2.05
N PHE A 114 9.53 -21.28 -2.50
CA PHE A 114 10.09 -20.14 -3.25
C PHE A 114 9.18 -19.68 -4.40
N ILE A 115 8.59 -20.64 -5.11
CA ILE A 115 7.71 -20.39 -6.26
C ILE A 115 6.45 -19.63 -5.81
N THR A 116 5.87 -20.02 -4.67
CA THR A 116 4.69 -19.37 -4.10
C THR A 116 5.01 -17.94 -3.68
N SER A 117 6.13 -17.73 -2.99
CA SER A 117 6.58 -16.39 -2.59
C SER A 117 6.79 -15.48 -3.80
N LEU A 118 7.45 -15.97 -4.85
CA LEU A 118 7.67 -15.20 -6.08
C LEU A 118 6.34 -14.88 -6.77
N PHE A 119 5.44 -15.86 -6.89
CA PHE A 119 4.14 -15.69 -7.51
C PHE A 119 3.28 -14.65 -6.78
N LEU A 120 3.23 -14.70 -5.45
CA LEU A 120 2.46 -13.74 -4.62
C LEU A 120 3.03 -12.32 -4.69
N ASN A 121 4.35 -12.19 -4.81
CA ASN A 121 4.98 -10.88 -5.01
C ASN A 121 4.67 -10.33 -6.42
N LEU A 122 4.81 -11.14 -7.47
CA LEU A 122 4.54 -10.72 -8.85
C LEU A 122 3.07 -10.35 -9.08
N THR A 123 2.14 -11.08 -8.47
CA THR A 123 0.71 -10.79 -8.55
C THR A 123 0.26 -9.68 -7.60
N LEU A 124 1.16 -9.12 -6.80
CA LEU A 124 0.84 -8.12 -5.79
C LEU A 124 -0.24 -8.57 -4.80
N THR A 125 -0.34 -9.87 -4.53
CA THR A 125 -1.33 -10.45 -3.61
C THR A 125 -0.75 -10.85 -2.25
N LYS A 126 0.56 -10.62 -2.03
CA LYS A 126 1.24 -11.03 -0.80
C LYS A 126 0.66 -10.44 0.49
N ALA A 127 0.04 -9.26 0.45
CA ALA A 127 -0.52 -8.61 1.64
C ALA A 127 -1.74 -9.35 2.22
N PHE A 128 -2.38 -10.24 1.46
CA PHE A 128 -3.51 -11.04 1.94
C PHE A 128 -3.09 -12.22 2.82
N PHE A 129 -1.80 -12.60 2.79
CA PHE A 129 -1.29 -13.74 3.52
C PHE A 129 -0.26 -13.27 4.54
N SER A 130 -0.54 -13.45 5.84
CA SER A 130 0.34 -13.04 6.95
C SER A 130 1.75 -13.61 6.80
N ASP A 131 1.84 -14.85 6.31
CA ASP A 131 3.08 -15.58 6.15
C ASP A 131 3.97 -14.96 5.07
N TYR A 132 3.37 -14.32 4.05
CA TYR A 132 4.11 -13.81 2.89
C TYR A 132 4.24 -12.29 2.86
N ILE A 133 3.65 -11.58 3.82
CA ILE A 133 3.55 -10.12 3.81
C ILE A 133 4.91 -9.41 3.78
N PHE A 134 5.93 -9.96 4.45
CA PHE A 134 7.29 -9.41 4.51
C PHE A 134 8.28 -10.06 3.53
N THR A 135 7.82 -10.97 2.68
CA THR A 135 8.69 -11.63 1.69
C THR A 135 9.09 -10.67 0.56
N GLY A 136 10.29 -10.86 0.02
CA GLY A 136 10.86 -10.05 -1.06
C GLY A 136 11.08 -8.61 -0.64
N MET A 137 10.31 -7.69 -1.21
CA MET A 137 10.28 -6.28 -0.78
C MET A 137 9.34 -6.14 0.41
N ALA A 138 9.87 -6.08 1.63
CA ALA A 138 9.07 -6.03 2.87
C ALA A 138 7.97 -4.96 2.79
N GLN A 139 8.27 -3.75 2.33
CA GLN A 139 7.34 -2.62 2.22
C GLN A 139 6.34 -2.75 1.06
N GLY A 140 6.49 -3.75 0.19
CA GLY A 140 5.61 -3.96 -0.96
C GLY A 140 4.16 -4.31 -0.62
N TRP A 141 3.84 -4.62 0.65
CA TRP A 141 2.45 -4.88 1.06
C TRP A 141 1.55 -3.64 0.92
N THR A 142 2.09 -2.43 1.04
CA THR A 142 1.32 -1.19 0.85
C THR A 142 0.87 -1.02 -0.60
N LEU A 143 1.64 -1.54 -1.55
CA LEU A 143 1.31 -1.50 -2.98
C LEU A 143 0.09 -2.38 -3.29
N THR A 144 -0.01 -3.56 -2.69
CA THR A 144 -1.22 -4.39 -2.77
C THR A 144 -2.46 -3.62 -2.32
N LEU A 145 -2.37 -2.92 -1.19
CA LEU A 145 -3.47 -2.10 -0.69
C LEU A 145 -3.79 -0.93 -1.63
N GLU A 146 -2.78 -0.32 -2.24
CA GLU A 146 -2.95 0.73 -3.23
C GLU A 146 -3.69 0.22 -4.48
N GLU A 147 -3.39 -0.98 -4.96
CA GLU A 147 -4.12 -1.60 -6.07
C GLU A 147 -5.58 -1.92 -5.71
N CYS A 148 -5.83 -2.47 -4.52
CA CYS A 148 -7.19 -2.68 -4.02
C CYS A 148 -7.96 -1.36 -3.97
N PHE A 149 -7.31 -0.29 -3.52
CA PHE A 149 -7.89 1.04 -3.46
C PHE A 149 -8.22 1.59 -4.85
N TYR A 150 -7.37 1.35 -5.84
CA TYR A 150 -7.63 1.75 -7.23
C TYR A 150 -8.80 1.00 -7.87
N VAL A 151 -8.98 -0.27 -7.53
CA VAL A 151 -10.13 -1.07 -7.97
C VAL A 151 -11.41 -0.62 -7.25
N SER A 152 -11.34 -0.30 -5.95
CA SER A 152 -12.50 0.10 -5.15
C SER A 152 -12.99 1.52 -5.43
N ALA A 153 -12.10 2.48 -5.72
CA ALA A 153 -12.43 3.88 -5.95
C ALA A 153 -13.56 4.13 -6.97
N PRO A 154 -13.53 3.54 -8.17
CA PRO A 154 -14.59 3.77 -9.15
C PRO A 154 -15.92 3.08 -8.78
N ILE A 155 -15.90 1.96 -8.03
CA ILE A 155 -17.10 1.36 -7.42
C ILE A 155 -17.70 2.35 -6.40
N LEU A 156 -16.86 2.92 -5.54
CA LEU A 156 -17.28 3.92 -4.55
C LEU A 156 -17.94 5.13 -5.23
N PHE A 157 -17.37 5.65 -6.33
CA PHE A 157 -17.95 6.78 -7.06
C PHE A 157 -19.32 6.49 -7.67
N ILE A 158 -19.57 5.27 -8.18
CA ILE A 158 -20.91 4.90 -8.67
C ILE A 158 -21.94 4.98 -7.54
N TYR A 159 -21.63 4.41 -6.38
CA TYR A 159 -22.55 4.38 -5.23
C TYR A 159 -22.75 5.76 -4.61
N LEU A 160 -21.69 6.57 -4.50
CA LEU A 160 -21.75 7.95 -4.01
C LEU A 160 -22.62 8.83 -4.92
N ARG A 161 -22.44 8.77 -6.24
CA ARG A 161 -23.26 9.53 -7.21
C ARG A 161 -24.74 9.14 -7.17
N LYS A 162 -25.05 7.88 -6.87
CA LYS A 162 -26.44 7.40 -6.71
C LYS A 162 -27.06 7.77 -5.34
N LYS A 163 -26.38 8.58 -4.51
CA LYS A 163 -26.75 8.90 -3.11
C LYS A 163 -26.97 7.65 -2.23
N ARG A 164 -26.40 6.50 -2.61
CA ARG A 164 -26.50 5.23 -1.86
C ARG A 164 -25.37 5.09 -0.84
N TRP A 165 -24.97 6.19 -0.21
CA TRP A 165 -23.85 6.22 0.73
C TRP A 165 -24.08 5.32 1.96
N TRP A 166 -25.33 5.20 2.42
CA TRP A 166 -25.70 4.25 3.47
C TRP A 166 -25.40 2.79 3.13
N GLN A 167 -25.53 2.38 1.85
CA GLN A 167 -25.18 1.02 1.42
C GLN A 167 -23.67 0.80 1.48
N LEU A 168 -22.86 1.81 1.16
CA LEU A 168 -21.41 1.74 1.31
C LEU A 168 -21.01 1.60 2.78
N VAL A 169 -21.59 2.39 3.67
CA VAL A 169 -21.34 2.29 5.12
C VAL A 169 -21.75 0.91 5.63
N ALA A 170 -22.91 0.40 5.23
CA ALA A 170 -23.39 -0.93 5.61
C ALA A 170 -22.46 -2.06 5.10
N ILE A 171 -21.98 -1.98 3.86
CA ILE A 171 -21.05 -2.96 3.28
C ILE A 171 -19.70 -2.92 4.00
N LEU A 172 -19.14 -1.74 4.23
CA LEU A 172 -17.87 -1.59 4.96
C LEU A 172 -17.98 -2.10 6.39
N TYR A 173 -19.10 -1.82 7.06
CA TYR A 173 -19.37 -2.30 8.40
C TYR A 173 -19.54 -3.83 8.45
N ALA A 174 -20.26 -4.40 7.48
CA ALA A 174 -20.42 -5.85 7.35
C ALA A 174 -19.07 -6.55 7.11
N ILE A 175 -18.24 -6.02 6.20
CA ILE A 175 -16.89 -6.55 5.95
C ILE A 175 -16.04 -6.47 7.22
N GLY A 176 -16.06 -5.33 7.93
CA GLY A 176 -15.34 -5.17 9.19
C GLY A 176 -15.76 -6.21 10.23
N ILE A 177 -17.06 -6.46 10.39
CA ILE A 177 -17.59 -7.49 11.29
C ILE A 177 -17.13 -8.89 10.85
N THR A 178 -17.25 -9.22 9.57
CA THR A 178 -16.83 -10.51 9.05
C THR A 178 -15.34 -10.76 9.28
N CYS A 179 -14.47 -9.78 9.04
CA CYS A 179 -13.05 -9.88 9.33
C CYS A 179 -12.76 -10.10 10.82
N VAL A 180 -13.48 -9.40 11.71
CA VAL A 180 -13.34 -9.60 13.17
C VAL A 180 -13.78 -11.01 13.58
N LEU A 181 -14.88 -11.51 13.02
CA LEU A 181 -15.39 -12.85 13.32
C LEU A 181 -14.44 -13.96 12.82
N ILE A 182 -13.87 -13.79 11.61
CA ILE A 182 -12.88 -14.72 11.06
C ILE A 182 -11.58 -14.67 11.88
N GLY A 183 -11.10 -13.47 12.23
CA GLY A 183 -9.92 -13.32 13.07
C GLY A 183 -10.07 -14.00 14.43
N LYS A 184 -11.27 -13.93 15.03
CA LYS A 184 -11.59 -14.61 16.29
C LYS A 184 -11.54 -16.14 16.18
N GLN A 185 -11.85 -16.71 15.01
CA GLN A 185 -11.79 -18.15 14.77
C GLN A 185 -10.37 -18.69 14.59
N ILE A 186 -9.42 -17.84 14.18
CA ILE A 186 -8.01 -18.23 13.96
C ILE A 186 -7.20 -18.17 15.27
N THR A 187 -7.68 -17.41 16.27
CA THR A 187 -7.03 -17.24 17.57
C THR A 187 -7.52 -18.17 18.69
N CYS A 188 -8.42 -19.11 18.40
CA CYS A 188 -8.87 -20.16 19.32
C CYS A 188 -8.33 -21.52 18.88
#